data_AF-C7GFL5-F1
#
_entry.id   AF-C7GFL5-F1
#
_cell.length_a   1.000
_cell.length_b   1.000
_cell.length_c   1.000
_cell.angle_alpha   90.00
_cell.angle_beta   90.00
_cell.angle_gamma   90.00
#
_symmetry.space_group_name_H-M   'P 1'
#
loop_
_entity.id
_entity.type
_entity.pdbx_description
1 polymer ?
#
loop_
_entity_poly.entity_id
_entity_poly.type
_entity_poly.pdbx_seq_one_letter_code
_entity_poly.pdbx_strand_id
1 'polypeptide(L)'
;MDERLKKYVDEVIAPKLQGDGGFIDLTGTDGNVLHVRLQGECSKCAIVPRCMSWIEEEIKRDLGIDVTVFAERKKPFFWDTI
;
A
#
# COMPACT_ATOMS: atom_id res chain seq x y z
N MET A 1 10.75 -6.80 11.70
CA MET A 1 10.59 -6.28 10.33
C MET A 1 10.77 -7.47 9.41
N ASP A 2 9.69 -8.00 8.85
CA ASP A 2 9.74 -9.16 7.95
C ASP A 2 10.35 -8.74 6.61
N GLU A 3 11.66 -8.93 6.48
CA GLU A 3 12.43 -8.53 5.30
C GLU A 3 11.86 -9.10 3.99
N ARG A 4 11.23 -10.28 4.05
CA ARG A 4 10.53 -10.91 2.92
C ARG A 4 9.33 -10.09 2.46
N LEU A 5 8.54 -9.55 3.40
CA LEU A 5 7.38 -8.72 3.08
C LEU A 5 7.81 -7.41 2.45
N LYS A 6 8.87 -6.79 2.98
CA LYS A 6 9.46 -5.58 2.43
C LYS A 6 9.91 -5.77 0.98
N LYS A 7 10.66 -6.86 0.70
CA LYS A 7 11.10 -7.21 -0.64
C LYS A 7 9.92 -7.49 -1.58
N TYR A 8 8.91 -8.21 -1.11
CA TYR A 8 7.72 -8.48 -1.92
C TYR A 8 6.97 -7.20 -2.30
N VAL A 9 6.82 -6.27 -1.36
CA VAL A 9 6.17 -4.99 -1.64
C VAL A 9 6.99 -4.16 -2.64
N ASP A 10 8.32 -4.15 -2.55
CA ASP A 10 9.19 -3.37 -3.44
C ASP A 10 9.33 -4.01 -4.84
N GLU A 11 9.50 -5.33 -4.91
CA GLU A 11 9.77 -6.04 -6.17
C GLU A 11 8.50 -6.43 -6.94
N VAL A 12 7.36 -6.61 -6.26
CA VAL A 12 6.11 -7.09 -6.88
C VAL A 12 5.01 -6.04 -6.84
N ILE A 13 4.73 -5.46 -5.67
CA ILE A 13 3.58 -4.58 -5.49
C ILE A 13 3.88 -3.18 -6.07
N ALA A 14 5.02 -2.58 -5.74
CA ALA A 14 5.41 -1.25 -6.19
C ALA A 14 5.43 -1.09 -7.72
N PRO A 15 6.04 -1.98 -8.52
CA PRO A 15 6.03 -1.83 -9.98
C PRO A 15 4.64 -1.98 -10.59
N LYS A 16 3.77 -2.83 -10.02
CA LYS A 16 2.37 -2.97 -10.48
C LYS A 16 1.59 -1.68 -10.25
N LEU A 17 1.75 -1.06 -9.08
CA LEU A 17 1.11 0.24 -8.77
C LEU A 17 1.72 1.40 -9.57
N GLN A 18 3.03 1.39 -9.83
CA GLN A 18 3.66 2.37 -10.71
C GLN A 18 3.14 2.27 -12.15
N GLY A 19 2.84 1.05 -12.63
CA GLY A 19 2.17 0.85 -13.92
C GLY A 19 0.80 1.54 -14.01
N ASP A 20 0.09 1.62 -12.89
CA ASP A 20 -1.19 2.34 -12.74
C ASP A 20 -1.01 3.87 -12.50
N GLY A 21 0.22 4.40 -12.51
CA GLY A 21 0.53 5.81 -12.21
C GLY A 21 0.57 6.15 -10.71
N GLY A 22 0.54 5.12 -9.88
CA GLY A 22 0.54 5.20 -8.43
C GLY A 22 1.91 5.06 -7.78
N PHE A 23 2.09 5.68 -6.62
CA PHE A 23 3.23 5.39 -5.74
C PHE A 23 2.75 4.90 -4.38
N ILE A 24 3.37 3.83 -3.90
CA ILE A 24 3.18 3.32 -2.54
C ILE A 24 4.52 3.35 -1.82
N ASP A 25 4.48 3.69 -0.54
CA ASP A 25 5.65 3.73 0.33
C ASP A 25 5.33 2.93 1.59
N LEU A 26 6.16 1.95 1.93
CA LEU A 26 5.91 1.10 3.09
C LEU A 26 6.43 1.81 4.36
N THR A 27 5.50 2.31 5.19
CA THR A 27 5.85 3.06 6.41
C THR A 27 6.16 2.15 7.59
N GLY A 28 5.56 0.97 7.65
CA GLY A 28 5.83 0.01 8.73
C GLY A 28 4.90 -1.20 8.72
N THR A 29 5.14 -2.10 9.67
CA THR A 29 4.29 -3.24 9.96
C THR A 29 4.07 -3.30 11.46
N ASP A 30 2.82 -3.32 11.90
CA ASP A 30 2.46 -3.51 13.31
C ASP A 30 1.72 -4.84 13.46
N GLY A 31 2.46 -5.87 13.89
CA GLY A 31 1.94 -7.24 14.00
C GLY A 31 1.37 -7.74 12.67
N ASN A 32 0.04 -7.75 12.57
CA ASN A 32 -0.70 -8.21 11.38
C ASN A 32 -1.13 -7.09 10.44
N VAL A 33 -0.79 -5.83 10.75
CA VAL A 33 -1.20 -4.65 9.98
C VAL A 33 -0.02 -4.09 9.19
N LEU A 34 -0.16 -4.04 7.87
CA LEU A 34 0.79 -3.42 6.96
C LEU A 34 0.44 -1.95 6.79
N HIS A 35 1.29 -1.05 7.28
CA HIS A 35 1.12 0.38 7.06
C HIS A 35 1.79 0.79 5.76
N VAL A 36 0.99 1.30 4.83
CA VAL A 36 1.45 1.83 3.54
C VAL A 36 0.97 3.26 3.37
N ARG A 37 1.79 4.08 2.75
CA ARG A 37 1.49 5.45 2.42
C ARG A 37 1.31 5.57 0.92
N LEU A 38 0.12 6.01 0.52
CA LEU A 38 -0.18 6.30 -0.87
C LEU A 38 0.25 7.72 -1.24
N GLN A 39 0.92 7.85 -2.37
CA GLN A 39 1.38 9.12 -2.94
C GLN A 39 0.89 9.29 -4.38
N GLY A 40 0.97 10.53 -4.88
CA GLY A 40 0.59 10.85 -6.26
C GLY A 40 -0.89 10.61 -6.54
N GLU A 41 -1.20 10.03 -7.69
CA GLU A 41 -2.58 9.82 -8.16
C GLU A 41 -3.34 8.78 -7.31
N CYS A 42 -2.63 7.79 -6.74
CA CYS A 42 -3.24 6.82 -5.83
C CYS A 42 -3.89 7.45 -4.59
N SER A 43 -3.40 8.60 -4.13
CA SER A 43 -4.00 9.30 -2.98
C SER A 43 -5.43 9.82 -3.25
N LYS A 44 -5.77 10.02 -4.53
CA LYS A 44 -7.06 10.57 -5.00
C LYS A 44 -7.96 9.50 -5.63
N CYS A 45 -7.46 8.28 -5.79
CA CYS A 45 -8.17 7.24 -6.52
C CYS A 45 -9.34 6.68 -5.70
N ALA A 46 -10.52 6.61 -6.31
CA ALA A 46 -11.74 6.12 -5.63
C ALA A 46 -11.66 4.62 -5.31
N ILE A 47 -10.81 3.87 -6.02
CA ILE A 47 -10.66 2.41 -5.88
C ILE A 47 -9.54 1.99 -4.91
N VAL A 48 -8.98 2.92 -4.12
CA VAL A 48 -8.00 2.60 -3.06
C VAL A 48 -8.40 1.39 -2.20
N PRO A 49 -9.62 1.28 -1.65
CA PRO A 49 -9.98 0.11 -0.83
C PRO A 49 -9.90 -1.21 -1.62
N ARG A 50 -10.21 -1.19 -2.92
CA ARG A 50 -10.08 -2.37 -3.78
C ARG A 50 -8.60 -2.74 -4.00
N CYS A 51 -7.73 -1.76 -4.19
CA CYS A 51 -6.28 -2.02 -4.30
C CYS A 51 -5.74 -2.64 -3.01
N MET A 52 -6.18 -2.17 -1.84
CA MET A 52 -5.73 -2.76 -0.57
C MET A 52 -6.17 -4.22 -0.43
N SER A 53 -7.43 -4.52 -0.68
CA SER A 53 -7.92 -5.91 -0.66
C SER A 53 -7.19 -6.81 -1.64
N TRP A 54 -6.81 -6.30 -2.81
CA TRP A 54 -6.01 -7.06 -3.76
C TRP A 54 -4.58 -7.32 -3.23
N ILE A 55 -3.92 -6.33 -2.61
CA ILE A 55 -2.60 -6.52 -2.00
C ILE A 55 -2.65 -7.53 -0.84
N GLU A 56 -3.68 -7.46 0.00
CA GLU A 56 -3.93 -8.40 1.10
C GLU A 56 -4.02 -9.84 0.58
N GLU A 57 -4.85 -10.06 -0.45
CA GLU A 57 -5.04 -11.36 -1.08
C GLU A 57 -3.77 -11.86 -1.79
N GLU A 58 -3.01 -10.97 -2.44
CA GLU A 58 -1.79 -11.33 -3.14
C GLU A 58 -0.69 -11.76 -2.16
N ILE A 59 -0.51 -11.03 -1.05
CA ILE A 59 0.40 -11.39 0.04
C ILE A 59 -0.01 -12.74 0.64
N LYS A 60 -1.30 -12.94 0.89
CA LYS A 60 -1.81 -14.21 1.43
C LYS A 60 -1.59 -15.37 0.47
N ARG A 61 -1.73 -15.15 -0.84
CA ARG A 61 -1.55 -16.18 -1.87
C ARG A 61 -0.09 -16.58 -2.06
N ASP A 62 0.83 -15.62 -2.02
CA ASP A 62 2.25 -15.85 -2.32
C ASP A 62 3.06 -16.22 -1.07
N LEU A 63 2.82 -15.51 0.03
CA LEU A 63 3.55 -15.68 1.29
C LEU A 63 2.79 -16.54 2.32
N GLY A 64 1.48 -16.77 2.14
CA GLY A 64 0.67 -17.50 3.12
C GLY A 64 0.38 -16.71 4.39
N ILE A 65 0.60 -15.39 4.37
CA ILE A 65 0.44 -14.51 5.53
C ILE A 65 -0.85 -13.73 5.38
N ASP A 66 -1.73 -13.86 6.36
CA ASP A 66 -2.93 -13.02 6.47
C ASP A 66 -2.49 -11.68 7.03
N VAL A 67 -2.53 -10.61 6.25
CA VAL A 67 -2.20 -9.25 6.72
C VAL A 67 -3.34 -8.30 6.40
N THR A 68 -3.52 -7.29 7.24
CA THR A 68 -4.44 -6.19 6.98
C THR A 68 -3.68 -4.99 6.45
N VAL A 69 -3.99 -4.53 5.23
CA VAL A 69 -3.26 -3.40 4.63
C VAL A 69 -3.96 -2.10 4.98
N PHE A 70 -3.30 -1.29 5.81
CA PHE A 70 -3.76 0.04 6.17
C PHE A 70 -3.06 1.10 5.32
N ALA A 71 -3.86 1.81 4.52
CA ALA A 71 -3.37 2.84 3.63
C ALA A 71 -3.60 4.24 4.19
N GLU A 72 -2.51 4.91 4.56
CA GLU A 72 -2.50 6.32 4.89
C GLU A 72 -2.44 7.16 3.61
N ARG A 73 -3.52 7.88 3.34
CA ARG A 73 -3.54 8.89 2.28
C ARG A 73 -2.83 10.13 2.82
N LYS A 74 -1.66 10.45 2.28
CA LYS A 74 -1.05 11.76 2.55
C LYS A 74 -1.90 12.80 1.83
N LYS A 75 -2.81 13.46 2.56
CA LYS A 75 -3.49 14.65 2.03
C LYS A 75 -2.39 15.64 1.61
N PRO A 76 -2.40 16.16 0.37
CA PRO A 76 -1.51 17.25 0.02
C PRO A 76 -1.82 18.41 0.98
N PHE A 77 -0.78 18.96 1.57
CA PHE A 77 -0.81 20.02 2.60
C PHE A 77 -1.68 21.25 2.22
N PHE A 78 -2.05 21.37 0.94
CA PHE A 78 -2.82 22.48 0.38
C PHE A 78 -4.36 22.38 0.55
N TRP A 79 -4.88 21.35 1.23
CA TRP A 79 -6.34 21.15 1.43
C TRP A 79 -6.79 21.30 2.91
N ASP A 80 -5.95 21.87 3.78
CA ASP A 80 -6.29 22.19 5.18
C ASP A 80 -6.72 23.67 5.36
N THR A 81 -6.99 24.39 4.27
CA THR A 81 -7.36 25.81 4.33
C THR A 81 -8.48 26.10 3.33
N ILE A 82 -9.71 25.74 3.67
CA ILE A 82 -10.97 26.45 3.35
C ILE A 82 -11.96 26.12 4.46
#